data_AF-W4QWT6-F1
#
_entry.id   AF-W4QWT6-F1
#
_cell.length_a   1.000
_cell.length_b   1.000
_cell.length_c   1.000
_cell.angle_alpha   90.00
_cell.angle_beta   90.00
_cell.angle_gamma   90.00
#
_symmetry.space_group_name_H-M   'P 1'
#
loop_
_entity.id
_entity.type
_entity.pdbx_description
1 polymer ?
#
loop_
_entity_poly.entity_id
_entity_poly.type
_entity_poly.pdbx_seq_one_letter_code
_entity_poly.pdbx_strand_id
1 'polypeptide(L)' 'MNRDFTLQQIADGLTKTVLNASDKDLEGFQRILEETLKVREAHKDLHKLVQSYTNSSIQRS' A
#
# COMPACT_ATOMS: atom_id res chain seq x y z
N MET A 1 12.71 -17.82 -2.97
CA MET A 1 11.90 -18.64 -2.04
C MET A 1 10.48 -18.66 -2.57
N ASN A 2 10.07 -19.74 -3.23
CA ASN A 2 8.67 -19.96 -3.57
C ASN A 2 8.00 -20.46 -2.29
N ARG A 3 7.12 -19.66 -1.68
CA ARG A 3 6.39 -20.09 -0.49
C ARG A 3 5.10 -20.72 -0.98
N ASP A 4 5.09 -22.05 -1.06
CA ASP A 4 3.88 -22.82 -1.32
C ASP A 4 2.99 -22.74 -0.07
N PHE A 5 2.11 -21.75 -0.03
CA PHE A 5 1.10 -21.62 1.02
C PHE A 5 -0.11 -22.50 0.68
N THR A 6 -0.60 -23.24 1.66
CA THR A 6 -1.89 -23.93 1.53
C THR A 6 -3.03 -22.91 1.60
N LEU A 7 -4.18 -23.21 0.97
CA LEU A 7 -5.37 -22.34 1.05
C LEU A 7 -5.79 -22.06 2.50
N GLN A 8 -5.58 -23.02 3.39
CA GLN A 8 -5.84 -22.86 4.81
C GLN A 8 -4.90 -21.84 5.46
N GLN A 9 -3.59 -21.88 5.15
CA GLN A 9 -2.63 -20.90 5.65
C GLN A 9 -2.91 -19.49 5.12
N ILE A 10 -3.45 -19.37 3.91
CA ILE A 10 -3.90 -18.08 3.35
C ILE A 10 -5.15 -17.60 4.11
N ALA A 11 -6.12 -18.47 4.34
CA ALA A 11 -7.34 -18.14 5.07
C ALA A 11 -7.07 -17.76 6.52
N ASP A 12 -6.17 -18.46 7.22
CA ASP A 12 -5.80 -18.18 8.61
C ASP A 12 -5.13 -16.81 8.77
N GLY A 13 -4.50 -16.29 7.70
CA GLY A 13 -3.91 -14.96 7.66
C GLY A 13 -4.90 -13.83 7.34
N LEU A 14 -6.13 -14.16 6.91
CA LEU A 14 -7.16 -13.19 6.56
C LEU A 14 -8.12 -12.99 7.73
N THR A 15 -8.53 -11.73 7.96
CA THR A 15 -9.56 -11.45 8.96
C THR A 15 -10.89 -12.07 8.51
N LYS A 16 -11.69 -12.58 9.46
CA LYS A 16 -13.01 -13.17 9.19
C LYS A 16 -13.93 -12.24 8.38
N THR A 17 -13.74 -10.93 8.51
CA THR A 17 -14.45 -9.90 7.74
C THR A 17 -14.15 -9.98 6.24
N VAL A 18 -12.92 -10.29 5.84
CA VAL A 18 -12.53 -10.45 4.44
C VAL A 18 -12.95 -11.82 3.91
N LEU A 19 -12.84 -12.88 4.73
CA LEU A 19 -13.27 -14.23 4.35
C LEU A 19 -14.78 -14.34 4.11
N ASN A 20 -15.58 -13.57 4.84
CA ASN A 20 -17.05 -13.56 4.73
C ASN A 20 -17.58 -12.36 3.93
N ALA A 21 -16.71 -11.59 3.27
CA ALA A 21 -17.10 -10.44 2.47
C ALA A 21 -17.86 -10.88 1.21
N SER A 22 -18.83 -10.10 0.77
CA SER A 22 -19.41 -10.30 -0.56
C SER A 22 -18.45 -9.84 -1.65
N ASP A 23 -18.64 -10.30 -2.90
CA ASP A 23 -17.84 -9.84 -4.05
C ASP A 23 -17.84 -8.30 -4.17
N LYS A 24 -18.97 -7.66 -3.89
CA LYS A 24 -19.11 -6.20 -3.88
C LYS A 24 -18.28 -5.53 -2.80
N ASP A 25 -18.20 -6.14 -1.61
CA ASP A 25 -17.38 -5.62 -0.52
C ASP A 25 -15.89 -5.78 -0.85
N LEU A 26 -15.49 -6.91 -1.45
CA LEU A 26 -14.13 -7.15 -1.91
C LEU A 26 -13.71 -6.13 -2.98
N GLU A 27 -14.58 -5.82 -3.93
CA GLU A 27 -14.35 -4.80 -4.95
C GLU A 27 -14.20 -3.40 -4.32
N GLY A 28 -15.02 -3.10 -3.32
CA GLY A 28 -14.90 -1.89 -2.50
C GLY A 28 -13.56 -1.81 -1.76
N PHE A 29 -13.13 -2.90 -1.11
CA PHE A 29 -11.83 -2.97 -0.45
C PHE A 29 -10.66 -2.83 -1.43
N GLN A 30 -10.76 -3.44 -2.61
CA GLN A 30 -9.75 -3.29 -3.66
C GLN A 30 -9.61 -1.82 -4.06
N ARG A 31 -10.73 -1.12 -4.28
CA ARG A 31 -10.70 0.30 -4.63
C ARG A 31 -10.06 1.16 -3.54
N ILE A 32 -10.36 0.87 -2.26
CA ILE A 32 -9.74 1.56 -1.12
C ILE A 32 -8.22 1.32 -1.10
N LEU A 33 -7.79 0.08 -1.35
CA LEU A 33 -6.37 -0.26 -1.41
C LEU A 33 -5.66 0.48 -2.54
N GLU A 34 -6.25 0.53 -3.73
CA GLU A 34 -5.70 1.24 -4.88
C GLU A 34 -5.51 2.74 -4.60
N GLU A 35 -6.52 3.40 -4.04
CA GLU A 35 -6.40 4.82 -3.67
C GLU A 35 -5.37 5.06 -2.56
N THR A 36 -5.29 4.15 -1.59
CA THR A 36 -4.29 4.21 -0.52
C THR A 36 -2.87 4.09 -1.08
N LEU A 37 -2.65 3.22 -2.06
CA LEU A 37 -1.36 3.06 -2.74
C LEU A 37 -0.98 4.35 -3.49
N LYS A 38 -1.93 4.98 -4.19
CA LYS A 38 -1.68 6.26 -4.88
C LYS A 38 -1.24 7.35 -3.90
N VAL A 39 -1.95 7.49 -2.77
CA VAL A 39 -1.58 8.45 -1.72
C VAL A 39 -0.18 8.17 -1.18
N ARG A 40 0.15 6.90 -0.94
CA ARG A 40 1.49 6.51 -0.46
C ARG A 40 2.59 6.89 -1.45
N GLU A 41 2.41 6.64 -2.74
CA GLU A 41 3.42 6.99 -3.74
C GLU A 41 3.54 8.52 -3.88
N ALA A 42 2.42 9.26 -3.90
CA ALA A 42 2.45 10.72 -3.91
C ALA A 42 3.20 11.30 -2.70
N HIS A 43 3.03 10.72 -1.52
CA HIS A 43 3.77 11.12 -0.32
C HIS A 43 5.28 10.87 -0.47
N LYS A 44 5.69 9.72 -1.02
CA LYS A 44 7.11 9.44 -1.28
C LYS A 44 7.72 10.44 -2.26
N ASP A 45 6.98 10.80 -3.30
CA ASP A 45 7.46 11.75 -4.30
C ASP A 45 7.60 13.17 -3.72
N LEU A 46 6.63 13.60 -2.91
CA LEU A 46 6.75 14.85 -2.16
C LEU A 46 7.98 14.83 -1.23
N HIS A 47 8.21 13.73 -0.52
CA HIS A 47 9.37 13.60 0.36
C HIS A 47 10.70 13.75 -0.41
N LYS A 48 10.82 13.10 -1.58
CA LYS A 48 11.99 13.24 -2.46
C LYS A 48 12.17 14.68 -2.94
N LEU A 49 11.08 15.37 -3.27
CA LEU A 49 11.11 16.77 -3.72
C LEU A 49 11.64 17.68 -2.60
N VAL A 50 11.12 17.53 -1.38
CA VAL A 50 11.57 18.29 -0.20
C VAL A 50 13.05 18.03 0.08
N GLN A 51 13.49 16.78 0.03
CA GLN A 51 14.91 16.45 0.21
C GLN A 51 15.79 17.08 -0.88
N SER A 52 15.35 17.03 -2.15
CA SER A 52 16.07 17.65 -3.26
C SER A 52 16.19 19.16 -3.09
N TYR A 53 15.11 19.82 -2.66
CA TYR A 53 15.10 21.26 -2.42
C TYR A 53 16.03 21.66 -1.26
N THR A 54 15.92 20.97 -0.12
CA THR A 54 16.75 21.24 1.07
C THR A 54 18.24 20.99 0.80
N ASN A 55 18.60 19.93 0.07
CA ASN A 55 19.99 19.67 -0.30
C ASN A 55 20.52 20.72 -1.30
N SER A 56 19.68 21.21 -2.21
CA SER A 56 20.06 22.24 -3.19
C SER A 56 20.24 23.62 -2.55
N SER A 57 19.50 23.95 -1.50
CA SER A 57 19.66 25.24 -0.79
C SER A 57 20.90 25.25 0.10
N ILE A 58 21.24 24.13 0.73
CA ILE A 58 22.46 23.99 1.55
C ILE A 58 23.73 24.16 0.69
N GLN A 59 23.74 23.68 -0.56
CA GLN A 59 24.90 23.86 -1.46
C GLN A 59 25.09 25.29 -1.99
N ARG A 60 24.10 26.18 -1.85
CA ARG A 60 24.18 27.59 -2.27
C ARG A 60 24.44 28.56 -1.12
N SER A 61 24.56 28.05 0.11
CA SER A 61 24.81 28.82 1.34
C SER A 61 26.30 28.94 1.65
#